data_AF-A0A7C3T4H8-F1
#
_entry.id   AF-A0A7C3T4H8-F1
#
_cell.length_a   1.000
_cell.length_b   1.000
_cell.length_c   1.000
_cell.angle_alpha   90.00
_cell.angle_beta   90.00
_cell.angle_gamma   90.00
#
_symmetry.space_group_name_H-M   'P 1'
#
loop_
_entity.id
_entity.type
_entity.pdbx_description
1 polymer ?
#
loop_
_entity_poly.entity_id
_entity_poly.type
_entity_poly.pdbx_seq_one_letter_code
_entity_poly.pdbx_strand_id
1 'polypeptide(L)'
;MVYNDLTPGRVTVLTTDSDWAWPSVVEGLFRPAGVRLISVKHRAQFVDTLRNKPVHAAIVDADHDRLGLSMVRLIRIEFPSLPCLLLSSQVDERLLENALEMDVFSVLNKPPDIRLLCRQLDRLFLRAYRSSLFGGGFSGE
;
A
#
# COMPACT_ATOMS: atom_id res chain seq x y z
N MET A 1 -12.60 10.57 11.73
CA MET A 1 -12.75 11.36 10.50
C MET A 1 -12.72 10.37 9.34
N VAL A 2 -13.87 10.12 8.70
CA VAL A 2 -13.97 9.20 7.55
C VAL A 2 -13.55 10.02 6.33
N TYR A 3 -12.44 9.66 5.67
CA TYR A 3 -12.02 10.29 4.41
C TYR A 3 -13.03 9.93 3.32
N ASN A 4 -14.04 10.78 3.12
CA ASN A 4 -15.15 10.52 2.19
C ASN A 4 -15.02 11.26 0.85
N ASP A 5 -13.80 11.64 0.43
CA ASP A 5 -13.64 12.26 -0.88
C ASP A 5 -12.30 11.88 -1.49
N LEU A 6 -12.31 10.78 -2.25
CA LEU A 6 -11.30 10.61 -3.29
C LEU A 6 -11.68 11.61 -4.39
N THR A 7 -11.04 12.77 -4.37
CA THR A 7 -11.19 13.72 -5.47
C THR A 7 -10.75 13.02 -6.76
N PRO A 8 -11.57 13.00 -7.83
CA PRO A 8 -11.22 12.34 -9.07
C PRO A 8 -9.88 12.86 -9.59
N GLY A 9 -8.89 11.96 -9.74
CA GLY A 9 -7.62 12.25 -10.39
C GLY A 9 -6.38 12.43 -9.51
N ARG A 10 -6.44 12.28 -8.17
CA ARG A 10 -5.23 12.32 -7.32
C ARG A 10 -5.26 11.39 -6.11
N VAL A 11 -5.16 10.08 -6.36
CA VAL A 11 -4.87 9.10 -5.30
C VAL A 11 -3.38 9.09 -5.00
N THR A 12 -3.01 9.03 -3.72
CA THR A 12 -1.60 8.90 -3.32
C THR A 12 -1.40 7.62 -2.52
N VAL A 13 -0.51 6.76 -3.00
CA VAL A 13 -0.05 5.55 -2.33
C VAL A 13 1.37 5.80 -1.83
N LEU A 14 1.61 5.52 -0.55
CA LEU A 14 2.94 5.57 0.05
C LEU A 14 3.55 4.18 0.07
N THR A 15 4.82 4.07 -0.30
CA THR A 15 5.57 2.83 -0.16
C THR A 15 6.96 3.08 0.39
N THR A 16 7.55 2.04 0.97
CA THR A 16 8.96 2.04 1.33
C THR A 16 9.80 1.82 0.08
N ASP A 17 10.95 2.47 0.03
CA ASP A 17 11.93 2.16 -0.99
C ASP A 17 12.32 0.71 -0.88
N SER A 18 12.55 0.11 -2.02
CA SER A 18 12.73 -1.33 -2.10
C SER A 18 13.85 -1.62 -3.06
N ASP A 19 14.66 -2.63 -2.76
CA ASP A 19 15.80 -3.02 -3.59
C ASP A 19 15.39 -3.57 -4.98
N TRP A 20 14.10 -3.59 -5.29
CA TRP A 20 13.52 -4.08 -6.54
C TRP A 20 12.81 -2.97 -7.32
N ALA A 21 12.80 -3.07 -8.66
CA ALA A 21 12.43 -1.97 -9.58
C ALA A 21 10.92 -1.73 -9.77
N TRP A 22 10.07 -2.33 -8.96
CA TRP A 22 8.62 -2.17 -9.16
C TRP A 22 8.02 -0.82 -8.85
N PRO A 23 8.53 0.05 -7.96
CA PRO A 23 7.82 1.28 -7.70
C PRO A 23 7.77 2.06 -9.02
N SER A 24 8.83 1.96 -9.83
CA SER A 24 8.90 2.52 -11.18
C SER A 24 7.95 1.83 -12.17
N VAL A 25 7.89 0.49 -12.18
CA VAL A 25 6.96 -0.25 -13.07
C VAL A 25 5.50 0.08 -12.73
N VAL A 26 5.20 0.10 -11.44
CA VAL A 26 3.87 0.37 -10.90
C VAL A 26 3.49 1.83 -11.08
N GLU A 27 4.41 2.78 -10.90
CA GLU A 27 4.17 4.20 -11.17
C GLU A 27 3.74 4.42 -12.63
N GLY A 28 4.36 3.71 -13.58
CA GLY A 28 3.96 3.73 -14.99
C GLY A 28 2.53 3.25 -15.21
N LEU A 29 2.12 2.17 -14.52
CA LEU A 29 0.76 1.61 -14.60
C LEU A 29 -0.28 2.44 -13.83
N PHE A 30 0.16 3.16 -12.80
CA PHE A 30 -0.69 3.91 -11.88
C PHE A 30 -0.97 5.32 -12.38
N ARG A 31 -0.06 5.91 -13.16
CA ARG A 31 -0.22 7.22 -13.79
C ARG A 31 -1.52 7.36 -14.59
N PRO A 32 -1.87 6.45 -15.52
CA PRO A 32 -3.14 6.55 -16.26
C PRO A 32 -4.38 6.53 -15.35
N ALA A 33 -4.29 5.87 -14.20
CA ALA A 33 -5.36 5.78 -13.21
C ALA A 33 -5.41 6.99 -12.24
N GLY A 34 -4.54 8.00 -12.42
CA GLY A 34 -4.45 9.14 -11.50
C GLY A 34 -3.90 8.77 -10.12
N VAL A 35 -3.16 7.66 -10.03
CA VAL A 35 -2.52 7.19 -8.80
C VAL A 35 -1.05 7.64 -8.80
N ARG A 36 -0.67 8.38 -7.77
CA ARG A 36 0.70 8.81 -7.48
C ARG A 36 1.32 7.87 -6.46
N LEU A 37 2.49 7.33 -6.78
CA LEU A 37 3.30 6.59 -5.82
C LEU A 37 4.33 7.52 -5.18
N ILE A 38 4.49 7.45 -3.86
CA ILE A 38 5.57 8.11 -3.12
C ILE A 38 6.41 7.01 -2.49
N SER A 39 7.69 6.92 -2.86
CA SER A 39 8.65 6.01 -2.24
C SER A 39 9.51 6.76 -1.21
N VAL A 40 9.73 6.17 -0.04
CA VAL A 40 10.56 6.75 1.04
C VAL A 40 11.52 5.71 1.60
N LYS A 41 12.76 6.11 1.90
CA LYS A 41 13.83 5.16 2.25
C LYS A 41 13.81 4.70 3.71
N HIS A 42 13.35 5.56 4.62
CA HIS A 42 13.49 5.32 6.05
C HIS A 42 12.19 5.62 6.78
N ARG A 43 12.00 4.95 7.92
CA ARG A 43 10.80 5.07 8.77
C ARG A 43 10.47 6.53 9.12
N ALA A 44 11.46 7.37 9.42
CA ALA A 44 11.22 8.78 9.75
C ALA A 44 10.54 9.54 8.59
N GLN A 45 10.99 9.33 7.36
CA GLN A 45 10.38 9.94 6.16
C GLN A 45 8.98 9.38 5.89
N PHE A 46 8.75 8.10 6.21
CA PHE A 46 7.45 7.46 6.09
C PHE A 46 6.42 8.13 7.02
N VAL A 47 6.77 8.29 8.30
CA VAL A 47 5.92 8.96 9.28
C VAL A 47 5.72 10.43 8.92
N ASP A 48 6.79 11.14 8.54
CA ASP A 48 6.71 12.53 8.12
C ASP A 48 5.77 12.71 6.91
N THR A 49 5.85 11.82 5.92
CA THR A 49 4.96 11.84 4.76
C THR A 49 3.51 11.60 5.16
N LEU A 50 3.23 10.63 6.05
CA LEU A 50 1.87 10.38 6.53
C LEU A 50 1.27 11.57 7.30
N ARG A 51 2.09 12.33 8.03
CA ARG A 51 1.64 13.50 8.80
C ARG A 51 1.42 14.73 7.93
N ASN A 52 2.22 14.90 6.88
CA ASN A 52 2.28 16.13 6.10
C ASN A 52 1.61 16.05 4.72
N LYS A 53 1.21 14.86 4.26
CA LYS A 53 0.61 14.65 2.94
C LYS A 53 -0.64 13.78 3.03
N PRO A 54 -1.66 14.02 2.18
CA PRO A 54 -2.82 13.14 2.09
C PRO A 54 -2.41 11.82 1.43
N VAL A 55 -2.25 10.77 2.24
CA VAL A 55 -1.98 9.40 1.81
C VAL A 55 -3.25 8.57 1.94
N HIS A 56 -3.56 7.77 0.92
CA HIS A 56 -4.80 7.01 0.80
C HIS A 56 -4.58 5.50 0.95
N ALA A 57 -3.37 5.02 0.73
CA ALA A 57 -2.99 3.66 1.08
C ALA A 57 -1.48 3.59 1.32
N ALA A 58 -1.06 2.60 2.10
CA ALA A 58 0.33 2.25 2.24
C ALA A 58 0.62 0.86 1.67
N ILE A 59 1.76 0.69 1.01
CA ILE A 59 2.35 -0.61 0.67
C ILE A 59 3.65 -0.70 1.46
N VAL A 60 3.64 -1.53 2.49
CA VAL A 60 4.77 -1.69 3.41
C VAL A 60 5.56 -2.92 3.01
N ASP A 61 6.87 -2.76 2.93
CA ASP A 61 7.80 -3.86 2.80
C ASP A 61 8.10 -4.46 4.19
N ALA A 62 7.77 -5.74 4.40
CA ALA A 62 7.99 -6.48 5.64
C ALA A 62 9.48 -6.73 5.94
N ASP A 63 10.26 -6.98 4.90
CA ASP A 63 11.69 -7.31 5.00
C ASP A 63 12.55 -6.05 5.14
N HIS A 64 12.01 -4.87 4.80
CA HIS A 64 12.73 -3.60 4.83
C HIS A 64 13.26 -3.30 6.24
N ASP A 65 14.57 -3.42 6.39
CA ASP A 65 15.35 -3.09 7.58
C ASP A 65 14.81 -3.72 8.89
N ARG A 66 14.12 -4.87 8.80
CA ARG A 66 13.39 -5.53 9.93
C ARG A 66 12.32 -4.64 10.60
N LEU A 67 11.97 -3.51 10.00
CA LEU A 67 11.04 -2.51 10.57
C LEU A 67 9.65 -2.55 9.93
N GLY A 68 9.41 -3.38 8.91
CA GLY A 68 8.14 -3.45 8.17
C GLY A 68 6.91 -3.58 9.06
N LEU A 69 6.86 -4.61 9.92
CA LEU A 69 5.75 -4.79 10.87
C LEU A 69 5.66 -3.65 11.90
N SER A 70 6.80 -3.05 12.28
CA SER A 70 6.80 -1.88 13.16
C SER A 70 6.17 -0.65 12.49
N MET A 71 6.33 -0.50 11.18
CA MET A 71 5.64 0.55 10.40
C MET A 71 4.14 0.28 10.31
N VAL A 72 3.73 -0.96 10.06
CA VAL A 72 2.30 -1.35 10.10
C VAL A 72 1.69 -1.03 11.47
N ARG A 73 2.38 -1.41 12.55
CA ARG A 73 1.92 -1.14 13.92
C ARG A 73 1.78 0.37 14.19
N LEU A 74 2.72 1.18 13.68
CA LEU A 74 2.61 2.64 13.75
C LEU A 74 1.39 3.15 12.98
N ILE A 75 1.15 2.67 11.76
CA ILE A 75 -0.04 3.03 10.99
C ILE A 75 -1.30 2.70 11.79
N ARG A 76 -1.37 1.53 12.44
CA ARG A 76 -2.54 1.13 13.23
C ARG A 76 -2.79 2.00 14.46
N ILE A 77 -1.73 2.51 15.08
CA ILE A 77 -1.83 3.37 16.26
C ILE A 77 -2.16 4.82 15.88
N GLU A 78 -1.45 5.39 14.90
CA GLU A 78 -1.53 6.83 14.57
C GLU A 78 -2.51 7.14 13.43
N PHE A 79 -2.71 6.20 12.51
CA PHE A 79 -3.52 6.36 11.30
C PHE A 79 -4.46 5.15 11.09
N PRO A 80 -5.33 4.82 12.07
CA PRO A 80 -6.08 3.56 12.10
C PRO A 80 -7.01 3.36 10.87
N SER A 81 -7.43 4.44 10.22
CA SER A 81 -8.25 4.39 9.01
C SER A 81 -7.46 4.25 7.71
N LEU A 82 -6.12 4.31 7.74
CA LEU A 82 -5.30 4.15 6.56
C LEU A 82 -5.16 2.65 6.22
N PRO A 83 -5.75 2.18 5.12
CA PRO A 83 -5.58 0.80 4.69
C PRO A 83 -4.14 0.55 4.23
N CYS A 84 -3.60 -0.64 4.49
CA CYS A 84 -2.26 -1.00 4.05
C CYS A 84 -2.17 -2.44 3.51
N LEU A 85 -1.26 -2.61 2.57
CA LEU A 85 -0.78 -3.90 2.05
C LEU A 85 0.62 -4.17 2.62
N LEU A 86 0.95 -5.45 2.77
CA LEU A 86 2.27 -5.89 3.19
C LEU A 86 2.92 -6.75 2.10
N LEU A 87 4.18 -6.49 1.79
CA LEU A 87 4.99 -7.27 0.86
C LEU A 87 6.10 -8.00 1.62
N SER A 88 6.26 -9.31 1.41
CA SER A 88 7.30 -10.09 2.11
C SER A 88 7.96 -11.12 1.19
N SER A 89 9.26 -11.32 1.36
CA SER A 89 10.04 -12.39 0.70
C SER A 89 9.72 -13.78 1.25
N GLN A 90 9.27 -13.84 2.51
CA GLN A 90 8.87 -15.05 3.18
C GLN A 90 7.51 -14.83 3.85
N VAL A 91 6.51 -15.61 3.44
CA VAL A 91 5.19 -15.61 4.05
C VAL A 91 5.05 -16.90 4.83
N ASP A 92 5.24 -16.81 6.15
CA ASP A 92 5.01 -17.89 7.10
C ASP A 92 3.76 -17.63 7.95
N GLU A 93 3.37 -18.63 8.74
CA GLU A 93 2.19 -18.56 9.60
C GLU A 93 2.26 -17.37 10.58
N ARG A 94 3.43 -17.13 11.18
CA ARG A 94 3.65 -16.02 12.12
C ARG A 94 3.45 -14.66 11.47
N LEU A 95 3.93 -14.46 10.25
CA LEU A 95 3.73 -13.22 9.52
C LEU A 95 2.24 -12.99 9.24
N LEU A 96 1.53 -14.05 8.82
CA LEU A 96 0.11 -13.99 8.52
C LEU A 96 -0.72 -13.69 9.78
N GLU A 97 -0.41 -14.31 10.92
CA GLU A 97 -1.02 -14.02 12.22
C GLU A 97 -0.83 -12.55 12.60
N ASN A 98 0.40 -12.04 12.57
CA ASN A 98 0.70 -10.64 12.86
C ASN A 98 -0.02 -9.68 11.90
N ALA A 99 -0.08 -10.02 10.61
CA ALA A 99 -0.76 -9.21 9.61
C ALA A 99 -2.27 -9.15 9.86
N LEU A 100 -2.87 -10.28 10.25
CA LEU A 100 -4.28 -10.36 10.61
C LEU A 100 -4.60 -9.56 11.88
N GLU A 101 -3.81 -9.71 12.94
CA GLU A 101 -3.95 -8.96 14.19
C GLU A 101 -3.84 -7.45 13.96
N MET A 102 -3.00 -7.04 13.02
CA MET A 102 -2.82 -5.65 12.63
C MET A 102 -3.76 -5.19 11.53
N ASP A 103 -4.82 -5.93 11.17
CA ASP A 103 -5.77 -5.55 10.10
C ASP A 103 -5.07 -5.08 8.81
N VAL A 104 -4.02 -5.80 8.41
CA VAL A 104 -3.40 -5.64 7.09
C VAL A 104 -4.38 -6.19 6.06
N PHE A 105 -4.62 -5.42 5.00
CA PHE A 105 -5.64 -5.80 4.02
C PHE A 105 -5.25 -7.07 3.23
N SER A 106 -3.99 -7.18 2.85
CA SER A 106 -3.45 -8.35 2.14
C SER A 106 -1.93 -8.40 2.28
N VAL A 107 -1.41 -9.62 2.37
CA VAL A 107 0.03 -9.93 2.33
C VAL A 107 0.34 -10.54 0.96
N LEU A 108 1.36 -10.01 0.28
CA LEU A 108 1.81 -10.50 -1.02
C LEU A 108 3.28 -10.93 -0.96
N ASN A 109 3.60 -12.01 -1.67
CA ASN A 109 4.98 -12.45 -1.84
C ASN A 109 5.77 -11.44 -2.66
N LYS A 110 7.08 -11.37 -2.40
CA LYS A 110 8.03 -10.70 -3.28
C LYS A 110 8.73 -11.68 -4.23
N PRO A 111 9.03 -11.26 -5.47
CA PRO A 111 8.48 -10.05 -6.10
C PRO A 111 6.96 -10.23 -6.31
N PRO A 112 6.12 -9.23 -6.00
CA PRO A 112 4.69 -9.36 -6.27
C PRO A 112 4.44 -9.42 -7.77
N ASP A 113 3.54 -10.32 -8.13
CA ASP A 113 2.86 -10.25 -9.40
C ASP A 113 2.13 -8.90 -9.50
N ILE A 114 2.48 -8.13 -10.53
CA ILE A 114 1.96 -6.77 -10.71
C ILE A 114 0.45 -6.76 -10.90
N ARG A 115 -0.12 -7.75 -11.61
CA ARG A 115 -1.57 -7.85 -11.81
C ARG A 115 -2.27 -8.15 -10.49
N LEU A 116 -1.68 -9.01 -9.67
CA LEU A 116 -2.18 -9.30 -8.33
C LEU A 116 -2.12 -8.06 -7.43
N LEU A 117 -1.01 -7.32 -7.44
CA LEU A 117 -0.87 -6.07 -6.68
C LEU A 117 -1.92 -5.04 -7.08
N CYS A 118 -2.12 -4.80 -8.39
CA CYS A 118 -3.16 -3.91 -8.89
C CYS A 118 -4.56 -4.35 -8.44
N ARG A 119 -4.86 -5.65 -8.54
CA ARG A 119 -6.14 -6.21 -8.10
C ARG A 119 -6.35 -6.03 -6.59
N GLN A 120 -5.33 -6.27 -5.76
CA GLN A 120 -5.46 -6.08 -4.32
C GLN A 120 -5.65 -4.62 -3.96
N LEU A 121 -4.93 -3.70 -4.61
CA LEU A 121 -5.14 -2.27 -4.43
C LEU A 121 -6.55 -1.84 -4.83
N ASP A 122 -7.06 -2.32 -5.96
CA ASP A 122 -8.43 -1.99 -6.38
C ASP A 122 -9.47 -2.46 -5.35
N ARG A 123 -9.33 -3.71 -4.86
CA ARG A 123 -10.20 -4.24 -3.81
C ARG A 123 -10.07 -3.48 -2.49
N LEU A 124 -8.86 -3.05 -2.14
CA LEU A 124 -8.57 -2.25 -0.96
C LEU A 124 -9.32 -0.91 -1.04
N PHE A 125 -9.24 -0.23 -2.18
CA PHE A 125 -9.94 1.04 -2.38
C PHE A 125 -11.45 0.89 -2.46
N LEU A 126 -11.95 -0.17 -3.09
CA LEU A 126 -13.38 -0.49 -3.09
C LEU A 126 -13.90 -0.73 -1.66
N ARG A 127 -13.13 -1.43 -0.82
CA ARG A 127 -13.52 -1.68 0.58
C ARG A 127 -13.41 -0.43 1.45
N ALA A 128 -12.32 0.32 1.35
CA ALA A 128 -12.04 1.46 2.23
C ALA A 128 -12.79 2.74 1.82
N TYR A 129 -13.02 2.93 0.52
CA TYR A 129 -13.52 4.20 -0.03
C TYR A 129 -14.73 4.03 -0.97
N ARG A 130 -15.21 2.80 -1.20
CA ARG A 130 -16.29 2.49 -2.14
C ARG A 130 -16.05 3.02 -3.57
N SER A 131 -14.78 3.09 -3.96
CA SER A 131 -14.35 3.54 -5.28
C SER A 131 -13.27 2.63 -5.84
N SER A 132 -13.31 2.37 -7.15
CA SER A 132 -12.28 1.61 -7.86
C SER A 132 -11.16 2.55 -8.31
N LEU A 133 -9.92 2.07 -8.23
CA LEU A 133 -8.75 2.80 -8.73
C LEU A 133 -8.61 2.69 -10.24
N PHE A 134 -8.82 1.50 -10.78
CA PHE A 134 -8.48 1.19 -12.18
C PHE A 134 -9.70 1.10 -13.10
N GLY A 135 -10.90 1.44 -12.59
CA GLY A 135 -12.11 1.65 -13.38
C GLY A 135 -12.37 0.56 -14.42
N GLY A 136 -12.58 -0.70 -14.00
CA GLY A 136 -12.94 -1.83 -14.87
C GLY A 136 -11.96 -2.22 -15.99
N GLY A 137 -10.90 -1.43 -16.23
CA GLY A 137 -10.01 -1.55 -17.39
C GLY A 137 -8.81 -2.47 -17.19
N PHE A 138 -8.59 -3.01 -15.99
CA PHE A 138 -7.59 -4.06 -15.77
C PHE A 138 -8.16 -5.43 -16.17
N SER A 139 -8.52 -5.58 -17.46
CA SER A 139 -8.89 -6.87 -18.03
C SER A 139 -7.62 -7.68 -18.23
N GLY A 140 -7.23 -8.38 -17.18
CA GLY A 140 -6.08 -9.25 -17.18
C GLY A 140 -6.39 -10.55 -17.90
N GLU A 141 -6.36 -10.52 -19.23
CA GLU A 141 -6.08 -11.71 -20.03
C GLU A 141 -4.56 -11.88 -20.20
#